data_AF-A0AAZ3RHP8-F1
#
_entry.id   AF-A0AAZ3RHP8-F1
#
_cell.length_a   1.000
_cell.length_b   1.000
_cell.length_c   1.000
_cell.angle_alpha   90.00
_cell.angle_beta   90.00
_cell.angle_gamma   90.00
#
_symmetry.space_group_name_H-M   'P 1'
#
loop_
_entity.id
_entity.type
_entity.pdbx_description
1 polymer ?
#
loop_
_entity_poly.entity_id
_entity_poly.type
_entity_poly.pdbx_seq_one_letter_code
_entity_poly.pdbx_strand_id
1 'polypeptide(L)'
;MDNDPTHTSKVVAKWLKDNKVKVVEWPSQSSDLNPIENLWAERKKHVRARRPTNLTQLHQLCQEEWAKIQYSKYYSDVSHP
;
A
#
# COMPACT_ATOMS: atom_id res chain seq x y z
N MET A 1 3.09 9.05 4.50
CA MET A 1 3.85 8.77 3.27
C MET A 1 5.28 8.55 3.69
N ASP A 2 5.90 7.49 3.19
CA ASP A 2 7.25 7.08 3.57
C ASP A 2 8.21 8.26 3.39
N ASN A 3 9.02 8.54 4.42
CA ASN A 3 9.81 9.77 4.54
C ASN A 3 11.12 9.67 3.74
N ASP A 4 11.06 8.99 2.59
CA ASP A 4 12.14 8.97 1.60
C ASP A 4 12.26 10.41 1.03
N PRO A 5 13.46 11.02 1.02
CA PRO A 5 13.66 12.36 0.49
C PRO A 5 13.22 12.52 -0.99
N THR A 6 13.05 11.43 -1.73
CA THR A 6 12.46 11.45 -3.09
C THR A 6 10.94 11.68 -3.11
N HIS A 7 10.23 11.45 -2.01
CA HIS A 7 8.79 11.66 -1.85
C HIS A 7 8.42 12.98 -1.17
N THR A 8 9.39 13.81 -0.77
CA THR A 8 9.16 15.13 -0.16
C THR A 8 9.08 16.27 -1.19
N SER A 9 8.37 16.04 -2.30
CA SER A 9 8.15 17.11 -3.28
C SER A 9 7.23 18.18 -2.69
N LYS A 10 7.68 19.44 -2.70
CA LYS A 10 6.89 20.62 -2.28
C LYS A 10 5.53 20.69 -3.00
N VAL A 11 5.46 20.14 -4.21
CA VAL A 11 4.24 20.06 -5.02
C VAL A 11 3.22 19.11 -4.39
N VAL A 12 3.67 17.94 -3.93
CA VAL A 12 2.80 16.94 -3.29
C VAL A 12 2.32 17.45 -1.93
N ALA A 13 3.20 18.09 -1.15
CA ALA A 13 2.82 18.69 0.12
C ALA A 13 1.76 19.79 -0.05
N LYS A 14 1.92 20.65 -1.07
CA LYS A 14 0.92 21.69 -1.39
C LYS A 14 -0.41 21.06 -1.80
N TRP A 15 -0.41 20.07 -2.69
CA TRP A 15 -1.62 19.40 -3.13
C TRP A 15 -2.37 18.73 -1.95
N LEU A 16 -1.65 18.05 -1.05
CA LEU A 16 -2.25 17.41 0.13
C LEU A 16 -2.93 18.44 1.03
N LYS A 17 -2.30 19.60 1.23
CA LYS A 17 -2.87 20.72 2.00
C LYS A 17 -4.12 21.30 1.31
N ASP A 18 -4.04 21.54 0.01
CA ASP A 18 -5.15 22.11 -0.77
C ASP A 18 -6.37 21.16 -0.80
N ASN A 19 -6.14 19.84 -0.80
CA ASN A 19 -7.19 18.82 -0.79
C ASN A 19 -7.62 18.38 0.63
N LYS A 20 -7.12 19.05 1.68
CA LYS A 20 -7.44 18.74 3.09
C LYS A 20 -7.22 17.27 3.46
N VAL A 21 -6.24 16.63 2.82
CA VAL A 21 -5.88 15.25 3.12
C VAL A 21 -5.10 15.23 4.43
N LYS A 22 -5.66 14.58 5.46
CA LYS A 22 -4.95 14.39 6.74
C LYS A 22 -3.79 13.43 6.51
N VAL A 23 -2.57 13.97 6.48
CA VAL A 23 -1.35 13.18 6.45
C VAL A 23 -1.11 12.67 7.86
N VAL A 24 -1.17 11.35 8.06
CA VAL A 24 -0.76 10.72 9.31
C VAL A 24 0.77 10.73 9.34
N GLU A 25 1.36 11.39 10.33
CA GLU A 25 2.79 11.31 10.63
C GLU A 25 3.09 9.91 11.19
N TRP A 26 3.67 9.06 10.35
CA TRP A 26 4.19 7.77 10.79
C TRP A 26 5.66 7.97 11.20
N PRO A 27 6.11 7.40 12.33
CA PRO A 27 7.52 7.45 12.69
C PRO A 27 8.36 6.81 11.58
N SER A 28 9.47 7.46 11.23
CA SER A 28 10.35 7.18 10.08
C SER A 28 11.07 5.81 10.11
N GLN A 29 10.68 4.89 10.97
CA GLN A 29 11.25 3.54 11.09
C GLN A 29 10.18 2.47 11.28
N SER A 30 8.96 2.73 10.81
CA SER A 30 7.81 1.83 10.96
C SER A 30 7.48 1.08 9.66
N SER A 31 8.49 0.62 8.92
CA SER A 31 8.29 -0.23 7.73
C SER A 31 7.47 -1.48 8.06
N ASP A 32 7.55 -1.95 9.31
CA ASP A 32 6.76 -3.07 9.82
C ASP A 32 5.32 -2.71 10.20
N LEU A 33 4.98 -1.43 10.37
CA LEU A 33 3.65 -0.96 10.81
C LEU A 33 2.85 -0.25 9.72
N ASN A 34 3.38 -0.06 8.51
CA ASN A 34 2.58 0.47 7.42
C ASN A 34 1.66 -0.64 6.89
N PRO A 35 0.34 -0.59 7.15
CA PRO A 35 -0.58 -1.66 6.75
C PRO A 35 -0.59 -1.86 5.22
N ILE A 36 -0.23 -0.81 4.48
CA ILE A 36 -0.10 -0.82 3.03
C ILE A 36 1.13 -1.65 2.60
N GLU A 37 2.27 -1.53 3.28
CA GLU A 37 3.47 -2.30 2.96
C GLU A 37 3.29 -3.79 3.25
N ASN A 38 2.70 -4.12 4.41
CA ASN A 38 2.40 -5.51 4.75
C ASN A 38 1.44 -6.14 3.73
N LEU A 39 0.42 -5.39 3.32
CA LEU A 39 -0.50 -5.80 2.26
C LEU A 39 0.20 -6.03 0.91
N TRP A 40 1.10 -5.12 0.52
CA TRP A 40 1.88 -5.28 -0.70
C TRP A 40 2.84 -6.48 -0.62
N ALA A 41 3.43 -6.75 0.53
CA ALA A 41 4.31 -7.88 0.74
C ALA A 41 3.57 -9.22 0.59
N GLU A 42 2.41 -9.35 1.24
CA GLU A 42 1.54 -10.55 1.14
C GLU A 42 1.13 -10.81 -0.32
N ARG A 43 0.69 -9.78 -1.04
CA ARG A 43 0.31 -9.93 -2.45
C ARG A 43 1.47 -10.27 -3.37
N LYS A 44 2.63 -9.62 -3.18
CA LYS A 44 3.84 -9.94 -3.95
C LYS A 44 4.22 -11.41 -3.78
N LYS A 45 4.03 -11.98 -2.59
CA LYS A 45 4.25 -13.42 -2.33
C LYS A 45 3.30 -14.29 -3.15
N HIS A 46 2.00 -13.96 -3.18
CA HIS A 46 1.00 -14.76 -3.92
C HIS A 46 1.19 -14.69 -5.43
N VAL A 47 1.43 -13.50 -5.98
CA VAL A 47 1.70 -13.32 -7.41
C VAL A 47 2.97 -14.08 -7.82
N ARG A 48 4.05 -14.00 -7.02
CA ARG A 48 5.30 -14.72 -7.28
C ARG A 48 5.13 -16.24 -7.24
N ALA A 49 4.33 -16.76 -6.30
CA ALA A 49 4.06 -18.19 -6.19
C ALA A 49 3.44 -18.78 -7.48
N ARG A 50 2.68 -17.98 -8.23
CA ARG A 50 2.03 -18.36 -9.49
C ARG A 50 2.93 -18.26 -10.73
N ARG A 51 4.18 -17.80 -10.58
CA ARG A 51 5.22 -17.77 -11.63
C ARG A 51 4.74 -17.25 -13.00
N PRO A 52 4.22 -16.00 -13.09
CA PRO A 52 3.84 -15.43 -14.39
C PRO A 52 5.04 -15.41 -15.35
N THR A 53 4.80 -15.77 -16.59
CA THR A 53 5.83 -15.89 -17.65
C THR A 53 5.85 -14.69 -18.60
N ASN A 54 4.83 -13.83 -18.53
CA ASN A 54 4.72 -12.63 -19.36
C ASN A 54 3.95 -11.51 -18.63
N LEU A 55 4.01 -10.31 -19.20
CA LEU A 55 3.41 -9.12 -18.61
C LEU A 55 1.89 -9.22 -18.49
N THR A 56 1.22 -9.85 -19.46
CA THR A 56 -0.24 -10.05 -19.45
C THR A 56 -0.66 -10.94 -18.28
N GLN A 57 0.03 -12.06 -18.08
CA GLN A 57 -0.20 -12.95 -16.94
C GLN A 57 0.08 -12.24 -15.62
N LEU A 58 1.18 -11.49 -15.53
CA LEU A 58 1.49 -10.71 -14.33
C LEU A 58 0.37 -9.72 -14.01
N HIS A 59 -0.11 -8.98 -15.01
CA HIS A 59 -1.18 -8.00 -14.84
C HIS A 59 -2.48 -8.64 -14.36
N GLN A 60 -2.91 -9.74 -15.00
CA GLN A 60 -4.11 -10.47 -14.61
C GLN A 60 -4.01 -11.02 -13.18
N LEU A 61 -2.87 -11.61 -12.83
CA LEU A 61 -2.65 -12.15 -11.48
C LEU A 61 -2.67 -11.04 -10.41
N CYS A 62 -2.12 -9.87 -10.71
CA CYS A 62 -2.21 -8.71 -9.82
C CYS A 62 -3.68 -8.30 -9.60
N GLN A 63 -4.52 -8.29 -10.65
CA GLN A 63 -5.94 -7.96 -10.52
C GLN A 63 -6.73 -9.01 -9.73
N GLU A 64 -6.45 -10.30 -9.94
CA GLU A 64 -7.08 -11.39 -9.20
C GLU A 64 -6.71 -11.37 -7.71
N GLU A 65 -5.42 -11.23 -7.38
CA GLU A 65 -4.99 -11.03 -6.00
C GLU A 65 -5.48 -9.69 -5.44
N TRP A 66 -5.80 -8.72 -6.31
CA TRP A 66 -6.39 -7.48 -5.87
C TRP A 66 -7.84 -7.67 -5.40
N ALA A 67 -8.65 -8.34 -6.22
CA ALA A 67 -10.08 -8.58 -6.00
C ALA A 67 -10.37 -9.50 -4.80
N LYS A 68 -9.40 -10.30 -4.36
CA LYS A 68 -9.53 -11.19 -3.18
C LYS A 68 -9.50 -10.45 -1.84
N ILE A 69 -9.20 -9.16 -1.82
CA ILE A 69 -9.36 -8.38 -0.59
C ILE A 69 -10.83 -8.37 -0.19
N GLN A 70 -11.14 -9.03 0.92
CA GLN A 70 -12.38 -8.79 1.62
C GLN A 70 -12.19 -7.56 2.50
N TYR A 71 -13.05 -6.55 2.30
CA TYR A 71 -13.05 -5.31 3.10
C TYR A 71 -13.08 -5.61 4.62
N SER A 72 -13.74 -6.70 5.03
CA SER A 72 -13.88 -7.10 6.44
C SER A 72 -12.56 -7.36 7.17
N LYS A 73 -11.50 -7.81 6.48
CA LYS A 73 -10.21 -8.17 7.10
C LYS A 73 -9.40 -6.95 7.54
N TYR A 74 -9.63 -5.77 6.95
CA TYR A 74 -8.85 -4.56 7.23
C TYR A 74 -9.56 -3.61 8.21
N TYR A 75 -10.86 -3.76 8.44
CA TYR A 75 -11.58 -2.95 9.43
C TYR A 75 -11.31 -3.41 10.87
N SER A 76 -10.94 -4.67 11.11
CA SER A 76 -10.58 -5.16 12.46
C SER A 76 -9.27 -4.57 12.98
N ASP A 77 -8.31 -4.31 12.07
CA ASP A 77 -6.98 -3.79 12.44
C ASP A 77 -6.96 -2.27 12.62
N VAL A 78 -7.97 -1.56 12.11
CA VAL A 78 -8.07 -0.09 12.17
C VAL A 78 -9.03 0.36 13.29
N SER A 79 -9.76 -0.56 13.93
CA SER A 79 -10.84 -0.26 14.89
C SER A 79 -10.47 -0.48 16.36
N HIS A 80 -9.19 -0.61 16.73
CA HIS A 80 -8.80 -0.57 18.14
C HIS A 80 -8.47 0.87 18.57
N PRO A 81 -9.24 1.47 19.50
CA PRO A 81 -8.92 2.75 20.13
C PRO A 81 -7.74 2.65 21.10
#